data_AF-A0A7S4APJ8-F1
#
_entry.id   AF-A0A7S4APJ8-F1
#
_cell.length_a   1.000
_cell.length_b   1.000
_cell.length_c   1.000
_cell.angle_alpha   90.00
_cell.angle_beta   90.00
_cell.angle_gamma   90.00
#
_symmetry.space_group_name_H-M   'P 1'
#
loop_
_entity.id
_entity.type
_entity.pdbx_description
1 polymer ?
#
loop_
_entity_poly.entity_id
_entity_poly.type
_entity_poly.pdbx_seq_one_letter_code
_entity_poly.pdbx_strand_id
1 'polypeptide(L)'
;MTAKATPLRATMTLLLSLLLFARAASATTGSATARLFVPAETTNKECLDDPTFRLRNKKRKKNGVVVRKTCAWLKKVGAKKRDRICKANKMGKKGKRVIEGCPVTCGSCQDEILDDDDKTDDDGCPLDAPGHGSACSVKQKGITCNYNFRYEGCVQEHLVCAPADFYWCDTKSQTWHIAMIDLFCEESPPELAGHHCDPHGF
;
A
#
# COMPACT_ATOMS: atom_id res chain seq x y z
N MET A 1 -12.62 -26.36 59.20
CA MET A 1 -14.03 -26.69 58.91
C MET A 1 -14.91 -25.56 59.43
N THR A 2 -15.36 -24.66 58.57
CA THR A 2 -16.56 -23.81 58.80
C THR A 2 -16.93 -23.16 57.48
N ALA A 3 -17.91 -23.75 56.81
CA ALA A 3 -18.59 -23.18 55.66
C ALA A 3 -19.53 -22.05 56.13
N LYS A 4 -19.57 -20.93 55.40
CA LYS A 4 -20.61 -19.90 55.55
C LYS A 4 -21.42 -19.85 54.26
N ALA A 5 -22.69 -20.19 54.41
CA ALA A 5 -23.70 -20.19 53.38
C ALA A 5 -24.49 -18.88 53.35
N THR A 6 -25.08 -18.63 52.16
CA THR A 6 -26.30 -17.86 51.83
C THR A 6 -26.28 -16.31 51.93
N PRO A 7 -27.15 -15.57 51.19
CA PRO A 7 -28.33 -16.02 50.43
C PRO A 7 -28.52 -15.52 48.98
N LEU A 8 -29.28 -16.33 48.23
CA LEU A 8 -30.12 -15.94 47.08
C LEU A 8 -31.17 -14.88 47.49
N ARG A 9 -31.26 -13.79 46.73
CA ARG A 9 -32.42 -12.90 46.54
C ARG A 9 -32.19 -12.18 45.20
N ALA A 10 -33.14 -11.81 44.36
CA ALA A 10 -34.57 -12.01 44.24
C ALA A 10 -34.91 -11.57 42.80
N THR A 11 -35.85 -12.26 42.19
CA THR A 11 -36.58 -11.91 40.97
C THR A 11 -37.41 -10.64 41.14
N MET A 12 -37.52 -9.78 40.13
CA MET A 12 -38.72 -8.97 39.75
C MET A 12 -38.34 -8.02 38.59
N THR A 13 -38.73 -8.32 37.34
CA THR A 13 -39.88 -7.73 36.61
C THR A 13 -39.94 -6.20 36.56
N LEU A 14 -39.81 -5.64 35.34
CA LEU A 14 -40.75 -4.72 34.64
C LEU A 14 -40.02 -4.19 33.39
N LEU A 15 -40.43 -4.52 32.16
CA LEU A 15 -41.51 -3.90 31.36
C LEU A 15 -41.34 -2.39 31.11
N LEU A 16 -41.41 -2.05 29.81
CA LEU A 16 -41.77 -0.75 29.22
C LEU A 16 -40.74 0.38 29.30
N SER A 17 -40.01 0.57 28.20
CA SER A 17 -39.71 1.90 27.65
C SER A 17 -39.48 1.80 26.14
N LEU A 18 -40.53 1.41 25.41
CA LEU A 18 -40.72 1.85 24.03
C LEU A 18 -41.02 3.36 24.08
N LEU A 19 -39.98 4.19 24.00
CA LEU A 19 -40.13 5.62 23.72
C LEU A 19 -39.56 5.89 22.32
N LEU A 20 -40.52 5.93 21.39
CA LEU A 20 -40.59 6.82 20.23
C LEU A 20 -39.50 7.90 20.21
N PHE A 21 -38.44 7.67 19.45
CA PHE A 21 -37.77 8.74 18.73
C PHE A 21 -38.09 8.59 17.26
N ALA A 22 -39.29 9.04 16.89
CA ALA A 22 -39.59 9.44 15.52
C ALA A 22 -38.70 10.67 15.21
N ARG A 23 -37.47 10.44 14.77
CA ARG A 23 -36.65 11.48 14.17
C ARG A 23 -37.27 11.81 12.82
N ALA A 24 -37.90 12.98 12.76
CA ALA A 24 -38.34 13.62 11.53
C ALA A 24 -37.19 13.62 10.52
N ALA A 25 -37.38 12.89 9.42
CA ALA A 25 -36.55 13.01 8.24
C ALA A 25 -36.83 14.37 7.59
N SER A 26 -36.09 15.40 8.00
CA SER A 26 -36.03 16.65 7.26
C SER A 26 -35.29 16.38 5.95
N ALA A 27 -36.06 16.22 4.87
CA ALA A 27 -35.57 16.20 3.51
C ALA A 27 -35.00 17.59 3.16
N THR A 28 -33.74 17.82 3.48
CA THR A 28 -32.96 18.92 2.90
C THR A 28 -32.57 18.51 1.49
N THR A 29 -33.30 19.03 0.51
CA THR A 29 -32.91 19.07 -0.91
C THR A 29 -31.71 19.99 -1.08
N GLY A 30 -30.55 19.51 -0.63
CA GLY A 30 -29.26 20.13 -0.94
C GLY A 30 -28.96 19.88 -2.41
N SER A 31 -29.10 20.92 -3.22
CA SER A 31 -28.63 20.96 -4.60
C SER A 31 -27.13 20.68 -4.62
N ALA A 32 -26.77 19.43 -4.89
CA ALA A 32 -25.41 18.99 -5.08
C ALA A 32 -24.91 19.61 -6.38
N THR A 33 -24.28 20.78 -6.26
CA THR A 33 -23.33 21.23 -7.28
C THR A 33 -22.20 20.21 -7.24
N ALA A 34 -22.27 19.26 -8.18
CA ALA A 34 -21.20 18.32 -8.47
C ALA A 34 -19.98 19.14 -8.89
N ARG A 35 -19.17 19.56 -7.90
CA ARG A 35 -17.79 19.94 -8.15
C ARG A 35 -17.14 18.65 -8.59
N LEU A 36 -16.91 18.56 -9.90
CA LEU A 36 -16.01 17.59 -10.49
C LEU A 36 -14.68 17.75 -9.75
N PHE A 37 -14.47 16.87 -8.78
CA PHE A 37 -13.20 16.70 -8.12
C PHE A 37 -12.32 16.07 -9.19
N VAL A 38 -11.64 16.92 -9.96
CA VAL A 38 -10.59 16.48 -10.86
C VAL A 38 -9.50 15.94 -9.93
N PRO A 39 -9.28 14.62 -9.84
CA PRO A 39 -8.13 14.10 -9.12
C PRO A 39 -6.93 14.78 -9.76
N ALA A 40 -6.10 15.44 -8.94
CA ALA A 40 -4.84 15.96 -9.42
C ALA A 40 -4.11 14.75 -10.00
N GLU A 41 -4.01 14.69 -11.33
CA GLU A 41 -3.17 13.71 -12.00
C GLU A 41 -1.76 13.94 -11.44
N THR A 42 -1.40 13.11 -10.47
CA THR A 42 -0.02 12.76 -10.17
C THR A 42 0.48 12.01 -11.39
N THR A 43 0.69 12.78 -12.47
CA THR A 43 1.50 12.34 -13.60
C THR A 43 2.84 12.01 -12.97
N ASN A 44 3.05 10.72 -12.76
CA ASN A 44 4.31 10.16 -12.30
C ASN A 44 5.34 10.65 -13.32
N LYS A 45 6.02 11.74 -12.98
CA LYS A 45 6.75 12.55 -13.93
C LYS A 45 8.04 11.81 -14.12
N GLU A 46 8.01 10.90 -15.09
CA GLU A 46 9.08 9.97 -15.42
C GLU A 46 10.42 10.70 -15.31
N CYS A 47 11.24 10.26 -14.34
CA CYS A 47 12.47 10.95 -14.07
C CYS A 47 13.48 10.64 -15.17
N LEU A 48 13.49 11.49 -16.19
CA LEU A 48 14.40 11.36 -17.32
C LEU A 48 15.20 12.65 -17.50
N ASP A 49 16.50 12.48 -17.79
CA ASP A 49 17.37 13.58 -18.19
C ASP A 49 16.87 14.21 -19.50
N ASP A 50 16.70 15.54 -19.54
CA ASP A 50 16.27 16.24 -20.76
C ASP A 50 17.41 16.19 -21.81
N PRO A 51 17.24 15.47 -22.93
CA PRO A 51 18.28 15.32 -23.95
C PRO A 51 18.64 16.65 -24.63
N THR A 52 17.75 17.65 -24.53
CA THR A 52 17.93 19.00 -25.07
C THR A 52 18.62 19.95 -24.09
N PHE A 53 18.79 19.56 -22.82
CA PHE A 53 19.38 20.41 -21.80
C PHE A 53 20.86 20.71 -22.10
N ARG A 54 21.24 21.98 -21.96
CA ARG A 54 22.60 22.47 -22.22
C ARG A 54 23.01 23.48 -21.17
N LEU A 55 24.18 23.24 -20.57
CA LEU A 55 24.78 24.20 -19.62
C LEU A 55 25.23 25.47 -20.36
N ARG A 56 25.00 26.63 -19.75
CA ARG A 56 25.25 27.96 -20.36
C ARG A 56 26.72 28.22 -20.69
N ASN A 57 27.65 27.64 -19.91
CA ASN A 57 29.08 27.90 -20.05
C ASN A 57 29.72 27.03 -21.15
N LYS A 58 29.78 27.59 -22.36
CA LYS A 58 30.65 27.09 -23.44
C LYS A 58 32.11 27.29 -23.02
N LYS A 59 32.91 26.22 -22.98
CA LYS A 59 34.37 26.35 -22.99
C LYS A 59 34.82 26.11 -24.42
N ARG A 60 35.52 27.09 -25.01
CA ARG A 60 36.32 26.85 -26.21
C ARG A 60 37.56 26.07 -25.79
N LYS A 61 37.80 24.94 -26.43
CA LYS A 61 39.10 24.25 -26.32
C LYS A 61 40.16 25.06 -27.09
N LYS A 62 41.46 24.80 -26.80
CA LYS A 62 42.59 25.46 -27.49
C LYS A 62 42.54 25.30 -29.02
N ASN A 63 41.91 24.23 -29.51
CA ASN A 63 41.70 23.94 -30.92
C ASN A 63 40.43 24.59 -31.53
N GLY A 64 39.81 25.56 -30.87
CA GLY A 64 38.59 26.22 -31.35
C GLY A 64 37.30 25.40 -31.22
N VAL A 65 37.37 24.10 -30.89
CA VAL A 65 36.21 23.23 -30.79
C VAL A 65 35.33 23.63 -29.60
N VAL A 66 34.06 23.92 -29.88
CA VAL A 66 33.06 24.23 -28.87
C VAL A 66 32.49 22.94 -28.32
N VAL A 67 32.84 22.60 -27.07
CA VAL A 67 32.25 21.43 -26.40
C VAL A 67 30.89 21.80 -25.84
N ARG A 68 29.85 21.12 -26.32
CA ARG A 68 28.49 21.20 -25.77
C ARG A 68 28.42 20.35 -24.50
N LYS A 69 28.01 20.96 -23.39
CA LYS A 69 27.87 20.27 -22.10
C LYS A 69 26.40 19.87 -21.91
N THR A 70 26.10 18.60 -22.20
CA THR A 70 24.80 17.94 -22.00
C THR A 70 24.81 17.08 -20.74
N CYS A 71 23.68 16.46 -20.39
CA CYS A 71 23.62 15.47 -19.30
C CYS A 71 24.57 14.28 -19.56
N ALA A 72 24.66 13.81 -20.82
CA ALA A 72 25.62 12.77 -21.22
C ALA A 72 27.09 13.18 -21.02
N TRP A 73 27.43 14.46 -21.22
CA TRP A 73 28.76 14.97 -20.87
C TRP A 73 28.98 14.94 -19.36
N LEU A 74 27.97 15.33 -18.58
CA LEU A 74 28.03 15.39 -17.12
C LEU A 74 28.20 13.99 -16.50
N LYS A 75 27.59 12.95 -17.07
CA LYS A 75 27.79 11.54 -16.67
C LYS A 75 29.25 11.08 -16.79
N LYS A 76 29.98 11.57 -17.81
CA LYS A 76 31.41 11.27 -18.03
C LYS A 76 32.35 12.10 -17.14
N VAL A 77 31.83 13.08 -16.41
CA VAL A 77 32.62 13.89 -15.48
C VAL A 77 32.74 13.14 -14.15
N GLY A 78 33.94 13.13 -13.55
CA GLY A 78 34.17 12.51 -12.24
C GLY A 78 33.24 13.04 -11.15
N ALA A 79 32.84 12.16 -10.22
CA ALA A 79 31.78 12.38 -9.22
C ALA A 79 31.91 13.72 -8.49
N LYS A 80 33.07 14.02 -7.90
CA LYS A 80 33.32 15.28 -7.17
C LYS A 80 33.02 16.53 -7.99
N LYS A 81 33.33 16.52 -9.29
CA LYS A 81 33.07 17.66 -10.18
C LYS A 81 31.63 17.67 -10.67
N ARG A 82 31.01 16.51 -10.88
CA ARG A 82 29.60 16.35 -11.19
C ARG A 82 28.74 16.92 -10.05
N ASP A 83 28.98 16.51 -8.81
CA ASP A 83 28.27 16.99 -7.63
C ASP A 83 28.39 18.50 -7.47
N ARG A 84 29.59 19.06 -7.63
CA ARG A 84 29.78 20.52 -7.58
C ARG A 84 28.99 21.24 -8.68
N ILE A 85 28.78 20.62 -9.85
CA ILE A 85 27.98 21.20 -10.92
C ILE A 85 26.49 21.08 -10.61
N CYS A 86 26.04 19.95 -10.08
CA CYS A 86 24.65 19.67 -9.72
C CYS A 86 24.18 20.51 -8.51
N LYS A 87 25.03 20.68 -7.50
CA LYS A 87 24.77 21.48 -6.29
C LYS A 87 24.93 22.98 -6.52
N ALA A 88 25.70 23.39 -7.53
CA ALA A 88 25.77 24.79 -7.87
C ALA A 88 24.44 25.20 -8.51
N ASN A 89 23.88 26.35 -8.08
CA ASN A 89 22.71 27.00 -8.69
C ASN A 89 23.02 27.54 -10.10
N LYS A 90 23.60 26.70 -10.96
CA LYS A 90 23.97 27.02 -12.33
C LYS A 90 22.74 26.86 -13.21
N MET A 91 22.42 27.93 -13.90
CA MET A 91 21.34 27.95 -14.86
C MET A 91 21.81 27.43 -16.23
N GLY A 92 21.00 26.56 -16.83
CA GLY A 92 21.12 26.15 -18.22
C GLY A 92 20.71 27.26 -19.18
N LYS A 93 20.80 26.99 -20.49
CA LYS A 93 20.42 27.96 -21.52
C LYS A 93 18.94 28.36 -21.49
N LYS A 94 18.06 27.44 -21.05
CA LYS A 94 16.60 27.64 -20.94
C LYS A 94 16.16 28.16 -19.56
N GLY A 95 17.08 28.63 -18.72
CA GLY A 95 16.74 29.06 -17.35
C GLY A 95 16.41 27.93 -16.37
N LYS A 96 16.49 26.67 -16.77
CA LYS A 96 16.36 25.52 -15.84
C LYS A 96 17.66 25.30 -15.07
N ARG A 97 17.57 24.88 -13.80
CA ARG A 97 18.76 24.46 -13.03
C ARG A 97 19.31 23.16 -13.62
N VAL A 98 20.60 22.88 -13.38
CA VAL A 98 21.19 21.59 -13.83
C VAL A 98 20.45 20.40 -13.24
N ILE A 99 20.04 20.50 -11.98
CA ILE A 99 19.27 19.46 -11.28
C ILE A 99 17.90 19.19 -11.91
N GLU A 100 17.26 20.20 -12.50
CA GLU A 100 15.95 20.06 -13.19
C GLU A 100 16.10 19.56 -14.63
N GLY A 101 17.24 19.84 -15.26
CA GLY A 101 17.52 19.41 -16.63
C GLY A 101 18.15 18.02 -16.71
N CYS A 102 18.91 17.64 -15.68
CA CYS A 102 19.58 16.34 -15.60
C CYS A 102 19.35 15.68 -14.22
N PRO A 103 18.09 15.43 -13.83
CA PRO A 103 17.77 14.97 -12.49
C PRO A 103 18.33 13.57 -12.16
N VAL A 104 18.41 12.66 -13.15
CA VAL A 104 19.00 11.33 -12.98
C VAL A 104 20.51 11.45 -12.82
N THR A 105 21.18 12.18 -13.71
CA THR A 105 22.64 12.35 -13.64
C THR A 105 23.08 13.08 -12.36
N CYS A 106 22.23 13.93 -11.81
CA CYS A 106 22.49 14.65 -10.56
C CYS A 106 22.01 13.92 -9.30
N GLY A 107 21.36 12.76 -9.43
CA GLY A 107 20.84 11.99 -8.29
C GLY A 107 19.77 12.74 -7.50
N SER A 108 19.03 13.64 -8.15
CA SER A 108 17.90 14.35 -7.52
C SER A 108 16.57 13.68 -7.76
N CYS A 109 16.54 12.75 -8.71
CA CYS A 109 15.57 11.68 -8.62
C CYS A 109 16.10 10.73 -7.58
N GLN A 110 15.56 10.93 -6.39
CA GLN A 110 15.11 9.78 -5.65
C GLN A 110 14.10 9.15 -6.58
N ASP A 111 14.46 8.01 -7.16
CA ASP A 111 13.43 7.00 -7.28
C ASP A 111 12.86 6.97 -5.87
N GLU A 112 11.64 7.46 -5.70
CA GLU A 112 10.77 6.72 -4.80
C GLU A 112 10.78 5.33 -5.50
N ILE A 113 11.75 4.41 -5.27
CA ILE A 113 11.87 3.67 -4.02
C ILE A 113 10.75 4.14 -3.11
N LEU A 114 9.52 3.83 -3.56
CA LEU A 114 8.56 3.20 -2.69
C LEU A 114 9.43 2.29 -1.85
N ASP A 115 9.76 2.74 -0.65
CA ASP A 115 10.43 1.90 0.31
C ASP A 115 9.55 0.65 0.31
N ASP A 116 10.09 -0.43 -0.27
CA ASP A 116 9.53 -1.78 -0.41
C ASP A 116 9.39 -2.43 0.99
N ASP A 117 9.02 -1.62 1.98
CA ASP A 117 8.96 -1.88 3.42
C ASP A 117 7.54 -1.68 3.99
N ASP A 118 6.57 -1.14 3.23
CA ASP A 118 5.15 -1.38 3.51
C ASP A 118 4.63 -2.39 2.47
N LYS A 119 5.07 -3.65 2.62
CA LYS A 119 4.52 -4.81 1.91
C LYS A 119 3.11 -5.08 2.43
N THR A 120 2.22 -4.12 2.32
CA THR A 120 0.81 -4.31 2.58
C THR A 120 0.04 -4.08 1.30
N ASP A 121 -0.98 -4.89 1.08
CA ASP A 121 -1.97 -4.59 0.05
C ASP A 121 -2.77 -3.32 0.42
N ASP A 122 -3.64 -2.89 -0.49
CA ASP A 122 -4.52 -1.72 -0.29
C ASP A 122 -5.44 -1.88 0.95
N ASP A 123 -5.67 -3.12 1.40
CA ASP A 123 -6.49 -3.46 2.56
C ASP A 123 -5.69 -3.48 3.89
N GLY A 124 -4.38 -3.23 3.84
CA GLY A 124 -3.49 -3.16 5.00
C GLY A 124 -2.99 -4.52 5.49
N CYS A 125 -3.28 -5.61 4.76
CA CYS A 125 -2.79 -6.94 5.03
C CYS A 125 -1.35 -7.11 4.54
N PRO A 126 -0.45 -7.70 5.33
CA PRO A 126 0.89 -8.06 4.86
C PRO A 126 0.85 -8.90 3.57
N LEU A 127 1.78 -8.70 2.64
CA LEU A 127 1.88 -9.54 1.43
C LEU A 127 2.17 -11.00 1.77
N ASP A 128 3.03 -11.23 2.76
CA ASP A 128 3.34 -12.57 3.28
C ASP A 128 2.57 -12.84 4.57
N ALA A 129 2.04 -14.06 4.71
CA ALA A 129 1.31 -14.46 5.91
C ALA A 129 2.19 -14.25 7.17
N PRO A 130 1.69 -13.52 8.19
CA PRO A 130 2.46 -13.25 9.40
C PRO A 130 2.62 -14.50 10.26
N GLY A 131 3.59 -14.49 11.19
CA GLY A 131 3.74 -15.58 12.15
C GLY A 131 2.67 -15.55 13.25
N HIS A 132 2.20 -16.71 13.71
CA HIS A 132 1.32 -16.76 14.88
C HIS A 132 1.99 -16.11 16.11
N GLY A 133 1.29 -15.17 16.74
CA GLY A 133 1.79 -14.39 17.87
C GLY A 133 2.75 -13.26 17.50
N SER A 134 3.05 -13.04 16.20
CA SER A 134 3.87 -11.91 15.79
C SER A 134 3.11 -10.59 15.98
N ALA A 135 3.84 -9.50 16.23
CA ALA A 135 3.23 -8.18 16.39
C ALA A 135 2.57 -7.72 15.08
N CYS A 136 1.40 -7.08 15.19
CA CYS A 136 0.75 -6.34 14.11
C CYS A 136 0.88 -4.83 14.32
N SER A 137 0.87 -4.07 13.22
CA SER A 137 0.97 -2.61 13.28
C SER A 137 -0.33 -1.96 13.80
N VAL A 138 -0.27 -0.69 14.21
CA VAL A 138 -1.46 0.05 14.66
C VAL A 138 -2.51 0.17 13.56
N LYS A 139 -2.09 0.23 12.29
CA LYS A 139 -2.99 0.26 11.13
C LYS A 139 -3.73 -1.08 10.94
N GLN A 140 -3.09 -2.18 11.35
CA GLN A 140 -3.62 -3.54 11.22
C GLN A 140 -4.55 -3.93 12.37
N LYS A 141 -4.78 -3.04 13.34
CA LYS A 141 -5.58 -3.36 14.52
C LYS A 141 -7.02 -3.71 14.16
N GLY A 142 -7.42 -4.96 14.40
CA GLY A 142 -8.78 -5.45 14.14
C GLY A 142 -9.07 -5.79 12.68
N ILE A 143 -8.05 -5.84 11.82
CA ILE A 143 -8.21 -6.35 10.44
C ILE A 143 -8.10 -7.88 10.42
N THR A 144 -8.67 -8.47 9.37
CA THR A 144 -8.59 -9.90 9.07
C THR A 144 -8.02 -10.06 7.66
N CYS A 145 -7.06 -10.96 7.52
CA CYS A 145 -6.33 -11.23 6.30
C CYS A 145 -6.42 -12.71 5.95
N ASN A 146 -6.62 -13.00 4.68
CA ASN A 146 -6.87 -14.33 4.15
C ASN A 146 -5.69 -14.74 3.28
N TYR A 147 -5.12 -15.92 3.52
CA TYR A 147 -3.94 -16.39 2.80
C TYR A 147 -4.11 -17.83 2.31
N ASN A 148 -3.16 -18.25 1.47
CA ASN A 148 -3.02 -19.62 0.99
C ASN A 148 -4.33 -20.12 0.34
N PHE A 149 -4.87 -19.34 -0.59
CA PHE A 149 -6.08 -19.69 -1.32
C PHE A 149 -5.89 -20.96 -2.14
N ARG A 150 -6.83 -21.88 -1.98
CA ARG A 150 -6.86 -23.18 -2.66
C ARG A 150 -8.28 -23.52 -3.08
N TYR A 151 -8.41 -24.40 -4.05
CA TYR A 151 -9.72 -24.94 -4.41
C TYR A 151 -10.24 -25.86 -3.30
N GLU A 152 -11.40 -25.51 -2.77
CA GLU A 152 -12.13 -26.28 -1.76
C GLU A 152 -13.47 -26.74 -2.33
N GLY A 153 -13.85 -27.99 -2.05
CA GLY A 153 -15.10 -28.58 -2.51
C GLY A 153 -14.98 -30.09 -2.72
N CYS A 154 -16.07 -30.83 -2.48
CA CYS A 154 -16.07 -32.29 -2.63
C CYS A 154 -16.46 -32.74 -4.05
N VAL A 155 -16.97 -31.85 -4.89
CA VAL A 155 -17.32 -32.13 -6.28
C VAL A 155 -16.73 -31.07 -7.18
N GLN A 156 -16.28 -31.45 -8.37
CA GLN A 156 -15.58 -30.57 -9.31
C GLN A 156 -16.38 -29.31 -9.67
N GLU A 157 -17.70 -29.44 -9.78
CA GLU A 157 -18.62 -28.35 -10.10
C GLU A 157 -18.79 -27.34 -8.95
N HIS A 158 -18.45 -27.73 -7.71
CA HIS A 158 -18.58 -26.89 -6.51
C HIS A 158 -17.22 -26.48 -5.94
N LEU A 159 -16.14 -26.61 -6.72
CA LEU A 159 -14.84 -26.11 -6.30
C LEU A 159 -14.90 -24.58 -6.22
N VAL A 160 -14.67 -24.06 -5.02
CA VAL A 160 -14.57 -22.62 -4.75
C VAL A 160 -13.13 -22.30 -4.36
N CYS A 161 -12.61 -21.17 -4.85
CA CYS A 161 -11.33 -20.66 -4.39
C CYS A 161 -11.52 -20.00 -3.03
N ALA A 162 -11.09 -20.67 -1.96
CA ALA A 162 -11.27 -20.22 -0.59
C ALA A 162 -9.93 -20.17 0.15
N PRO A 163 -9.78 -19.29 1.15
CA PRO A 163 -8.55 -19.20 1.91
C PRO A 163 -8.41 -20.39 2.85
N ALA A 164 -7.22 -20.99 2.86
CA ALA A 164 -6.86 -22.03 3.82
C ALA A 164 -6.68 -21.48 5.24
N ASP A 165 -6.09 -20.28 5.31
CA ASP A 165 -5.65 -19.68 6.57
C ASP A 165 -6.29 -18.30 6.77
N PHE A 166 -6.85 -18.10 7.95
CA PHE A 166 -7.47 -16.86 8.39
C PHE A 166 -6.62 -16.24 9.49
N TYR A 167 -6.07 -15.07 9.21
CA TYR A 167 -5.27 -14.31 10.17
C TYR A 167 -6.05 -13.10 10.67
N TRP A 168 -6.02 -12.84 11.97
CA TRP A 168 -6.58 -11.60 12.52
C TRP A 168 -5.66 -10.99 13.56
N CYS A 169 -5.57 -9.66 13.55
CA CYS A 169 -4.78 -8.91 14.52
C CYS A 169 -5.64 -8.55 15.74
N ASP A 170 -5.35 -9.16 16.89
CA ASP A 170 -6.12 -8.92 18.10
C ASP A 170 -5.95 -7.48 18.61
N THR A 171 -7.10 -6.86 18.91
CA THR A 171 -7.13 -5.44 19.25
C THR A 171 -6.49 -5.09 20.59
N LYS A 172 -6.36 -6.06 21.50
CA LYS A 172 -5.85 -5.83 22.86
C LYS A 172 -4.36 -6.16 22.96
N SER A 173 -3.96 -7.30 22.44
CA SER A 173 -2.59 -7.81 22.47
C SER A 173 -1.72 -7.28 21.34
N GLN A 174 -2.32 -6.77 20.25
CA GLN A 174 -1.61 -6.36 19.04
C GLN A 174 -0.74 -7.47 18.46
N THR A 175 -1.25 -8.70 18.50
CA THR A 175 -0.60 -9.86 17.89
C THR A 175 -1.51 -10.54 16.86
N TRP A 176 -0.90 -11.11 15.84
CA TRP A 176 -1.57 -11.92 14.84
C TRP A 176 -1.96 -13.28 15.42
N HIS A 177 -3.19 -13.69 15.18
CA HIS A 177 -3.69 -15.03 15.45
C HIS A 177 -4.08 -15.70 14.14
N ILE A 178 -4.08 -17.03 14.14
CA ILE A 178 -4.39 -17.85 12.96
C ILE A 178 -5.51 -18.82 13.31
N ALA A 179 -6.44 -18.99 12.37
CA ALA A 179 -7.41 -20.07 12.35
C ALA A 179 -7.26 -20.78 11.00
N MET A 180 -7.14 -22.09 11.04
CA MET A 180 -7.08 -22.94 9.86
C MET A 180 -8.43 -23.62 9.73
N ILE A 181 -9.00 -23.65 8.52
CA ILE A 181 -10.19 -24.43 8.24
C ILE A 181 -9.74 -25.67 7.48
N ASP A 182 -9.84 -26.83 8.14
CA ASP A 182 -9.72 -28.12 7.48
C ASP A 182 -11.12 -28.62 7.14
N LEU A 183 -11.51 -28.44 5.89
CA LEU A 183 -12.70 -29.08 5.32
C LEU A 183 -12.31 -30.48 4.84
N PHE A 184 -12.67 -31.48 5.65
CA PHE A 184 -12.48 -32.88 5.29
C PHE A 184 -13.63 -33.35 4.40
N CYS A 185 -13.37 -33.55 3.11
CA CYS A 185 -14.23 -34.37 2.25
C CYS A 185 -13.82 -35.84 2.43
N GLU A 186 -14.79 -36.72 2.66
CA GLU A 186 -14.54 -38.16 2.75
C GLU A 186 -14.04 -38.73 1.41
N GLU A 187 -14.45 -38.11 0.30
CA GLU A 187 -14.00 -38.41 -1.06
C GLU A 187 -13.63 -37.09 -1.78
N SER A 188 -12.36 -36.67 -1.72
CA SER A 188 -11.90 -35.53 -2.51
C SER A 188 -11.66 -35.95 -3.97
N PRO A 189 -12.16 -35.19 -4.97
CA PRO A 189 -11.83 -35.42 -6.36
C PRO A 189 -10.31 -35.30 -6.53
N PRO A 190 -9.63 -36.32 -7.06
CA PRO A 190 -8.17 -36.45 -6.97
C PRO A 190 -7.39 -35.43 -7.80
N GLU A 191 -8.02 -34.67 -8.70
CA GLU A 191 -7.30 -33.84 -9.68
C GLU A 191 -7.12 -32.36 -9.31
N LEU A 192 -7.90 -31.81 -8.38
CA LEU A 192 -7.91 -30.35 -8.14
C LEU A 192 -7.91 -29.92 -6.67
N ALA A 193 -8.25 -30.82 -5.75
CA ALA A 193 -8.24 -30.49 -4.32
C ALA A 193 -6.81 -30.16 -3.85
N GLY A 194 -6.63 -28.98 -3.23
CA GLY A 194 -5.34 -28.52 -2.72
C GLY A 194 -4.44 -27.81 -3.73
N HIS A 195 -4.87 -27.63 -4.98
CA HIS A 195 -4.18 -26.73 -5.91
C HIS A 195 -4.40 -25.27 -5.53
N HIS A 196 -3.36 -24.45 -5.68
CA HIS A 196 -3.43 -23.01 -5.43
C HIS A 196 -4.33 -22.33 -6.46
N CYS A 197 -5.09 -21.34 -6.02
CA CYS A 197 -5.95 -20.54 -6.88
C CYS A 197 -5.76 -19.05 -6.57
N ASP A 198 -5.97 -18.19 -7.58
CA ASP A 198 -5.97 -16.73 -7.42
C ASP A 198 -7.41 -16.26 -7.21
N PRO A 199 -7.76 -15.69 -6.04
CA PRO A 199 -9.12 -15.20 -5.79
C PRO A 199 -9.52 -14.01 -6.66
N HIS A 200 -8.56 -13.34 -7.32
CA HIS A 200 -8.81 -12.18 -8.19
C HIS A 200 -8.72 -12.50 -9.69
N GLY A 201 -8.25 -13.70 -10.05
CA GLY A 201 -8.10 -14.15 -11.42
C GLY A 201 -9.35 -14.87 -11.94
N PHE A 202 -10.29 -14.12 -12.54
CA PHE A 202 -11.35 -14.68 -13.40
C PHE A 202 -11.06 -14.36 -14.87
#